data_AF-A0A1I5BNV7-F1
#
_entry.id   AF-A0A1I5BNV7-F1
#
_cell.length_a   1.000
_cell.length_b   1.000
_cell.length_c   1.000
_cell.angle_alpha   90.00
_cell.angle_beta   90.00
_cell.angle_gamma   90.00
#
_symmetry.space_group_name_H-M   'P 1'
#
loop_
_entity.id
_entity.type
_entity.pdbx_description
1 polymer ?
#
loop_
_entity_poly.entity_id
_entity_poly.type
_entity_poly.pdbx_seq_one_letter_code
_entity_poly.pdbx_strand_id
1 'polypeptide(L)'
;MLTLRGRRLSQTAAASLFTAAITLMGTSCQQAHQDERADKAKFLDGAQATAQETSRLLYDGYNALDKLLREMNKKGWKEFSKGPWDDYRQFHRGWRQQLIAEHFKLSRYFGKNKANELIHIDEIDIRPVDNFSSPDVCSPPGEDKDFDMAKLSAQIECYARFVTFKQDMINEDIKDRKAGELFDALESKSRTEESAKELLQHYDKSTVSYLRRLDAALTNLGAAKVPAIPNGS
;
A
#
# COMPACT_ATOMS: atom_id res chain seq x y z
N MET A 1 -6.88 85.42 7.93
CA MET A 1 -7.84 84.31 7.70
C MET A 1 -7.19 83.19 6.88
N LEU A 2 -6.04 82.66 7.32
CA LEU A 2 -5.21 81.72 6.52
C LEU A 2 -4.73 80.48 7.30
N THR A 3 -5.13 80.31 8.55
CA THR A 3 -4.64 79.25 9.44
C THR A 3 -5.57 78.03 9.58
N LEU A 4 -6.71 78.01 8.89
CA LEU A 4 -7.70 76.91 8.98
C LEU A 4 -7.63 75.88 7.83
N ARG A 5 -6.90 76.15 6.74
CA ARG A 5 -6.79 75.24 5.57
C ARG A 5 -5.71 74.17 5.74
N GLY A 6 -4.60 74.46 6.42
CA GLY A 6 -3.47 73.53 6.57
C GLY A 6 -3.76 72.32 7.47
N ARG A 7 -4.55 72.49 8.55
CA ARG A 7 -4.85 71.40 9.49
C ARG A 7 -5.78 70.32 8.94
N ARG A 8 -6.71 70.67 8.03
CA ARG A 8 -7.65 69.69 7.44
C ARG A 8 -6.98 68.74 6.45
N LEU A 9 -6.01 69.23 5.67
CA LEU A 9 -5.25 68.43 4.69
C LEU A 9 -4.33 67.41 5.37
N SER A 10 -3.64 67.79 6.46
CA SER A 10 -2.78 66.86 7.21
C SER A 10 -3.57 65.72 7.88
N GLN A 11 -4.78 66.01 8.38
CA GLN A 11 -5.65 64.99 9.00
C GLN A 11 -6.25 64.02 7.97
N THR A 12 -6.58 64.47 6.76
CA THR A 12 -7.11 63.60 5.69
C THR A 12 -6.02 62.73 5.05
N ALA A 13 -4.79 63.25 4.90
CA ALA A 13 -3.65 62.47 4.42
C ALA A 13 -3.23 61.37 5.41
N ALA A 14 -3.21 61.68 6.72
CA ALA A 14 -2.91 60.68 7.75
C ALA A 14 -4.01 59.60 7.83
N ALA A 15 -5.29 60.01 7.81
CA ALA A 15 -6.41 59.05 7.85
C ALA A 15 -6.42 58.11 6.63
N SER A 16 -6.16 58.62 5.43
CA SER A 16 -6.12 57.79 4.20
C SER A 16 -4.95 56.82 4.17
N LEU A 17 -3.77 57.21 4.67
CA LEU A 17 -2.63 56.30 4.83
C LEU A 17 -2.91 55.20 5.87
N PHE A 18 -3.56 55.54 6.98
CA PHE A 18 -3.97 54.56 8.00
C PHE A 18 -5.00 53.58 7.47
N THR A 19 -6.04 54.07 6.76
CA THR A 19 -7.04 53.19 6.14
C THR A 19 -6.40 52.28 5.09
N ALA A 20 -5.52 52.80 4.23
CA ALA A 20 -4.80 52.00 3.25
C ALA A 20 -3.93 50.91 3.91
N ALA A 21 -3.22 51.24 5.00
CA ALA A 21 -2.43 50.27 5.75
C ALA A 21 -3.29 49.17 6.40
N ILE A 22 -4.43 49.53 6.99
CA ILE A 22 -5.39 48.57 7.59
C ILE A 22 -6.01 47.68 6.51
N THR A 23 -6.39 48.24 5.35
CA THR A 23 -6.93 47.48 4.24
C THR A 23 -5.88 46.53 3.64
N LEU A 24 -4.63 46.97 3.49
CA LEU A 24 -3.53 46.12 3.02
C LEU A 24 -3.21 44.99 4.01
N MET A 25 -3.15 45.27 5.31
CA MET A 25 -2.99 44.23 6.33
C MET A 25 -4.17 43.27 6.35
N GLY A 26 -5.40 43.77 6.28
CA GLY A 26 -6.62 42.95 6.27
C GLY A 26 -6.69 42.04 5.04
N THR A 27 -6.39 42.56 3.86
CA THR A 27 -6.33 41.77 2.62
C THR A 27 -5.18 40.77 2.62
N SER A 28 -4.00 41.14 3.13
CA SER A 28 -2.87 40.21 3.25
C SER A 28 -3.18 39.05 4.22
N CYS A 29 -3.80 39.35 5.36
CA CYS A 29 -4.20 38.34 6.34
C CYS A 29 -5.31 37.44 5.79
N GLN A 30 -6.29 38.02 5.11
CA GLN A 30 -7.37 37.26 4.47
C GLN A 30 -6.85 36.39 3.32
N GLN A 31 -5.91 36.89 2.51
CA GLN A 31 -5.27 36.15 1.44
C GLN A 31 -4.43 35.01 2.01
N ALA A 32 -3.62 35.25 3.04
CA ALA A 32 -2.86 34.20 3.73
C ALA A 32 -3.78 33.09 4.27
N HIS A 33 -4.92 33.45 4.86
CA HIS A 33 -5.91 32.45 5.31
C HIS A 33 -6.60 31.71 4.17
N GLN A 34 -6.82 32.35 3.01
CA GLN A 34 -7.37 31.67 1.83
C GLN A 34 -6.36 30.70 1.22
N ASP A 35 -5.09 31.11 1.14
CA ASP A 35 -3.99 30.27 0.66
C ASP A 35 -3.79 29.06 1.59
N GLU A 36 -3.78 29.28 2.90
CA GLU A 36 -3.70 28.20 3.90
C GLU A 36 -4.86 27.19 3.76
N ARG A 37 -6.10 27.67 3.56
CA ARG A 37 -7.26 26.79 3.33
C ARG A 37 -7.15 26.03 2.02
N ALA A 38 -6.70 26.68 0.96
CA ALA A 38 -6.53 26.06 -0.35
C ALA A 38 -5.43 24.98 -0.32
N ASP A 39 -4.32 25.26 0.35
CA ASP A 39 -3.22 24.32 0.53
C ASP A 39 -3.62 23.13 1.41
N LYS A 40 -4.38 23.39 2.49
CA LYS A 40 -4.97 22.33 3.32
C LYS A 40 -5.92 21.44 2.52
N ALA A 41 -6.80 22.02 1.70
CA ALA A 41 -7.71 21.26 0.85
C ALA A 41 -6.94 20.38 -0.14
N LYS A 42 -5.97 20.95 -0.87
CA LYS A 42 -5.10 20.20 -1.80
C LYS A 42 -4.34 19.07 -1.10
N PHE A 43 -3.87 19.31 0.12
CA PHE A 43 -3.18 18.28 0.90
C PHE A 43 -4.13 17.12 1.25
N LEU A 44 -5.35 17.42 1.70
CA LEU A 44 -6.37 16.41 2.02
C LEU A 44 -6.83 15.63 0.80
N ASP A 45 -7.05 16.31 -0.33
CA ASP A 45 -7.40 15.66 -1.59
C ASP A 45 -6.29 14.69 -2.04
N GLY A 46 -5.03 15.13 -1.93
CA GLY A 46 -3.86 14.28 -2.23
C GLY A 46 -3.75 13.07 -1.29
N ALA A 47 -3.99 13.26 0.01
CA ALA A 47 -4.01 12.19 0.99
C ALA A 47 -5.13 11.17 0.71
N GLN A 48 -6.33 11.64 0.37
CA GLN A 48 -7.46 10.78 0.04
C GLN A 48 -7.21 9.98 -1.25
N ALA A 49 -6.70 10.64 -2.31
CA ALA A 49 -6.36 9.96 -3.55
C ALA A 49 -5.30 8.86 -3.34
N THR A 50 -4.28 9.17 -2.53
CA THR A 50 -3.24 8.20 -2.12
C THR A 50 -3.88 7.00 -1.39
N ALA A 51 -4.77 7.24 -0.43
CA ALA A 51 -5.44 6.15 0.29
C ALA A 51 -6.29 5.25 -0.64
N GLN A 52 -7.00 5.86 -1.60
CA GLN A 52 -7.80 5.13 -2.59
C GLN A 52 -6.93 4.31 -3.55
N GLU A 53 -5.84 4.89 -4.04
CA GLU A 53 -4.89 4.20 -4.92
C GLU A 53 -4.20 3.04 -4.19
N THR A 54 -3.74 3.26 -2.95
CA THR A 54 -3.17 2.22 -2.10
C THR A 54 -4.16 1.07 -1.87
N SER A 55 -5.43 1.37 -1.60
CA SER A 55 -6.50 0.38 -1.48
C SER A 55 -6.62 -0.48 -2.73
N ARG A 56 -6.68 0.16 -3.91
CA ARG A 56 -6.74 -0.54 -5.21
C ARG A 56 -5.53 -1.45 -5.41
N LEU A 57 -4.32 -0.97 -5.12
CA LEU A 57 -3.09 -1.76 -5.25
C LEU A 57 -3.09 -3.01 -4.37
N LEU A 58 -3.55 -2.90 -3.13
CA LEU A 58 -3.62 -4.04 -2.22
C LEU A 58 -4.61 -5.10 -2.71
N TYR A 59 -5.79 -4.68 -3.18
CA TYR A 59 -6.78 -5.59 -3.75
C TYR A 59 -6.32 -6.23 -5.06
N ASP A 60 -5.65 -5.50 -5.94
CA ASP A 60 -5.06 -6.04 -7.16
C ASP A 60 -4.03 -7.14 -6.82
N GLY A 61 -3.18 -6.88 -5.81
CA GLY A 61 -2.21 -7.85 -5.30
C GLY A 61 -2.89 -9.12 -4.77
N TYR A 62 -3.94 -8.97 -3.94
CA TYR A 62 -4.73 -10.09 -3.44
C TYR A 62 -5.34 -10.92 -4.57
N ASN A 63 -6.00 -10.27 -5.54
CA ASN A 63 -6.67 -10.95 -6.65
C ASN A 63 -5.69 -11.74 -7.53
N ALA A 64 -4.50 -11.18 -7.78
CA ALA A 64 -3.45 -11.86 -8.52
C ALA A 64 -2.92 -13.09 -7.77
N LEU A 65 -2.74 -12.99 -6.45
CA LEU A 65 -2.31 -14.10 -5.59
C LEU A 65 -3.40 -15.18 -5.49
N ASP A 66 -4.67 -14.82 -5.28
CA ASP A 66 -5.79 -15.76 -5.28
C ASP A 66 -5.88 -16.52 -6.61
N LYS A 67 -5.74 -15.81 -7.74
CA LYS A 67 -5.66 -16.45 -9.06
C LYS A 67 -4.47 -17.42 -9.14
N LEU A 68 -3.29 -17.02 -8.71
CA LEU A 68 -2.09 -17.85 -8.73
C LEU A 68 -2.30 -19.16 -7.91
N LEU A 69 -2.85 -19.04 -6.70
CA LEU A 69 -3.11 -20.19 -5.82
C LEU A 69 -4.21 -21.11 -6.35
N ARG A 70 -5.22 -20.60 -7.07
CA ARG A 70 -6.21 -21.44 -7.75
C ARG A 70 -5.58 -22.22 -8.90
N GLU A 71 -4.73 -21.56 -9.65
CA GLU A 71 -4.10 -22.10 -10.86
C GLU A 71 -2.95 -23.09 -10.58
N MET A 72 -2.40 -23.12 -9.35
CA MET A 72 -1.37 -24.12 -9.00
C MET A 72 -1.94 -25.54 -8.84
N ASN A 73 -3.25 -25.68 -8.65
CA ASN A 73 -3.86 -26.96 -8.31
C ASN A 73 -3.72 -27.96 -9.47
N LYS A 74 -3.19 -29.16 -9.15
CA LYS A 74 -2.93 -30.26 -10.09
C LYS A 74 -1.97 -29.94 -11.24
N LYS A 75 -1.29 -28.78 -11.23
CA LYS A 75 -0.28 -28.44 -12.22
C LYS A 75 1.12 -28.77 -11.71
N GLY A 76 1.89 -29.41 -12.57
CA GLY A 76 3.33 -29.55 -12.40
C GLY A 76 4.06 -28.23 -12.68
N TRP A 77 5.32 -28.11 -12.24
CA TRP A 77 6.12 -26.89 -12.42
C TRP A 77 6.24 -26.49 -13.89
N LYS A 78 6.41 -27.46 -14.80
CA LYS A 78 6.57 -27.17 -16.24
C LYS A 78 5.35 -26.48 -16.85
N GLU A 79 4.14 -26.85 -16.43
CA GLU A 79 2.90 -26.23 -16.89
C GLU A 79 2.68 -24.89 -16.20
N PHE A 80 2.86 -24.86 -14.88
CA PHE A 80 2.66 -23.68 -14.05
C PHE A 80 3.60 -22.53 -14.41
N SER A 81 4.89 -22.82 -14.60
CA SER A 81 5.95 -21.84 -14.92
C SER A 81 5.75 -21.14 -16.26
N LYS A 82 5.05 -21.77 -17.22
CA LYS A 82 4.85 -21.21 -18.58
C LYS A 82 3.55 -20.44 -18.76
N GLY A 83 2.63 -20.52 -17.80
CA GLY A 83 1.35 -19.82 -17.85
C GLY A 83 1.12 -19.05 -16.55
N PRO A 84 0.43 -19.64 -15.55
CA PRO A 84 0.02 -18.93 -14.34
C PRO A 84 1.13 -18.15 -13.64
N TRP A 85 2.32 -18.75 -13.52
CA TRP A 85 3.45 -18.10 -12.87
C TRP A 85 4.04 -16.96 -13.69
N ASP A 86 4.15 -17.12 -15.01
CA ASP A 86 4.68 -16.06 -15.87
C ASP A 86 3.73 -14.85 -15.90
N ASP A 87 2.42 -15.11 -16.02
CA ASP A 87 1.37 -14.08 -15.89
C ASP A 87 1.50 -13.32 -14.55
N TYR A 88 1.65 -14.06 -13.44
CA TYR A 88 1.81 -13.45 -12.13
C TYR A 88 3.12 -12.66 -12.04
N ARG A 89 4.24 -13.15 -12.57
CA ARG A 89 5.52 -12.42 -12.54
C ARG A 89 5.44 -11.12 -13.34
N GLN A 90 4.77 -11.12 -14.49
CA GLN A 90 4.57 -9.91 -15.28
C GLN A 90 3.72 -8.89 -14.50
N PHE A 91 2.61 -9.33 -13.92
CA PHE A 91 1.80 -8.50 -13.02
C PHE A 91 2.63 -7.96 -11.85
N HIS A 92 3.33 -8.83 -11.13
CA HIS A 92 4.08 -8.52 -9.91
C HIS A 92 5.16 -7.48 -10.16
N ARG A 93 5.82 -7.50 -11.32
CA ARG A 93 6.80 -6.46 -11.69
C ARG A 93 6.16 -5.06 -11.74
N GLY A 94 5.03 -4.93 -12.45
CA GLY A 94 4.31 -3.66 -12.55
C GLY A 94 3.70 -3.24 -11.22
N TRP A 95 3.10 -4.19 -10.50
CA TRP A 95 2.52 -3.97 -9.18
C TRP A 95 3.57 -3.48 -8.18
N ARG A 96 4.74 -4.12 -8.12
CA ARG A 96 5.85 -3.69 -7.23
C ARG A 96 6.34 -2.28 -7.55
N GLN A 97 6.43 -1.91 -8.82
CA GLN A 97 6.77 -0.53 -9.21
C GLN A 97 5.72 0.47 -8.72
N GLN A 98 4.43 0.12 -8.80
CA GLN A 98 3.35 0.95 -8.28
C GLN A 98 3.41 1.06 -6.76
N LEU A 99 3.69 -0.02 -6.02
CA LEU A 99 3.91 0.03 -4.57
C LEU A 99 5.07 0.96 -4.18
N ILE A 100 6.18 0.91 -4.91
CA ILE A 100 7.34 1.80 -4.69
C ILE A 100 6.93 3.26 -4.90
N ALA A 101 6.21 3.57 -5.97
CA ALA A 101 5.72 4.93 -6.21
C ALA A 101 4.76 5.38 -5.10
N GLU A 102 3.87 4.48 -4.67
CA GLU A 102 2.89 4.73 -3.63
C GLU A 102 3.51 4.96 -2.26
N HIS A 103 4.61 4.27 -1.94
CA HIS A 103 5.39 4.52 -0.72
C HIS A 103 5.77 5.99 -0.58
N PHE A 104 6.25 6.66 -1.63
CA PHE A 104 6.64 8.07 -1.55
C PHE A 104 5.44 8.98 -1.29
N LYS A 105 4.29 8.69 -1.90
CA LYS A 105 3.04 9.43 -1.62
C LYS A 105 2.58 9.21 -0.18
N LEU A 106 2.54 7.96 0.27
CA LEU A 106 2.19 7.60 1.64
C LEU A 106 3.12 8.26 2.65
N SER A 107 4.43 8.28 2.38
CA SER A 107 5.40 8.97 3.24
C SER A 107 5.14 10.47 3.31
N ARG A 108 4.74 11.10 2.19
CA ARG A 108 4.42 12.53 2.13
C ARG A 108 3.17 12.90 2.94
N TYR A 109 2.11 12.11 2.84
CA TYR A 109 0.80 12.45 3.41
C TYR A 109 0.55 11.82 4.79
N PHE A 110 1.11 10.63 5.06
CA PHE A 110 0.82 9.81 6.24
C PHE A 110 2.08 9.43 7.04
N GLY A 111 3.27 9.78 6.55
CA GLY A 111 4.54 9.53 7.22
C GLY A 111 5.18 8.18 6.88
N LYS A 112 6.50 8.09 7.08
CA LYS A 112 7.35 6.96 6.68
C LYS A 112 6.88 5.61 7.25
N ASN A 113 6.43 5.57 8.50
CA ASN A 113 6.00 4.32 9.14
C ASN A 113 4.83 3.66 8.38
N LYS A 114 3.88 4.46 7.86
CA LYS A 114 2.75 3.94 7.08
C LYS A 114 3.17 3.48 5.68
N ALA A 115 4.17 4.13 5.11
CA ALA A 115 4.75 3.72 3.83
C ALA A 115 5.53 2.41 3.94
N ASN A 116 6.28 2.22 5.03
CA ASN A 116 7.05 1.01 5.32
C ASN A 116 6.16 -0.22 5.51
N GLU A 117 4.99 -0.09 6.15
CA GLU A 117 4.00 -1.17 6.26
C GLU A 117 3.53 -1.70 4.88
N LEU A 118 3.61 -0.90 3.81
CA LEU A 118 3.28 -1.31 2.44
C LEU A 118 4.48 -2.00 1.76
N ILE A 119 5.63 -1.33 1.78
CA ILE A 119 6.88 -1.83 1.21
C ILE A 119 8.07 -1.12 1.87
N HIS A 120 9.02 -1.90 2.42
CA HIS A 120 10.27 -1.38 2.96
C HIS A 120 11.29 -1.11 1.86
N ILE A 121 11.24 0.09 1.25
CA ILE A 121 12.17 0.46 0.16
C ILE A 121 13.63 0.44 0.61
N ASP A 122 13.92 0.84 1.85
CA ASP A 122 15.28 0.87 2.39
C ASP A 122 15.95 -0.52 2.34
N GLU A 123 15.17 -1.61 2.32
CA GLU A 123 15.69 -2.97 2.22
C GLU A 123 15.90 -3.44 0.77
N ILE A 124 15.24 -2.81 -0.20
CA ILE A 124 15.33 -3.16 -1.62
C ILE A 124 16.75 -2.92 -2.16
N ASP A 125 17.47 -1.95 -1.60
CA ASP A 125 18.84 -1.58 -2.00
C ASP A 125 19.93 -2.32 -1.20
N ILE A 126 19.58 -2.87 -0.03
CA ILE A 126 20.57 -3.30 0.99
C ILE A 126 20.69 -4.82 1.15
N ARG A 127 19.69 -5.62 0.75
CA ARG A 127 19.72 -7.08 0.99
C ARG A 127 19.39 -7.91 -0.27
N PRO A 128 20.42 -8.43 -0.97
CA PRO A 128 20.22 -9.47 -1.99
C PRO A 128 19.57 -10.71 -1.35
N VAL A 129 18.71 -11.36 -2.13
CA VAL A 129 17.60 -12.26 -1.74
C VAL A 129 18.05 -13.67 -1.34
N ASP A 130 19.29 -13.81 -0.87
CA ASP A 130 19.94 -15.11 -0.74
C ASP A 130 20.26 -15.40 0.74
N ASN A 131 19.24 -15.40 1.60
CA ASN A 131 19.39 -15.94 2.95
C ASN A 131 19.26 -17.47 2.91
N PHE A 132 20.25 -18.14 2.31
CA PHE A 132 20.37 -19.61 2.25
C PHE A 132 20.51 -20.27 3.63
N SER A 133 20.56 -19.49 4.71
CA SER A 133 20.67 -19.96 6.10
C SER A 133 19.32 -20.08 6.81
N SER A 134 18.21 -19.60 6.23
CA SER A 134 16.88 -19.81 6.79
C SER A 134 16.45 -21.27 6.65
N PRO A 135 15.93 -21.92 7.72
CA PRO A 135 15.36 -23.27 7.61
C PRO A 135 14.08 -23.30 6.75
N ASP A 136 13.45 -22.14 6.50
CA ASP A 136 12.34 -21.99 5.56
C ASP A 136 12.81 -21.27 4.28
N VAL A 137 12.76 -22.00 3.17
CA VAL A 137 13.19 -21.58 1.83
C VAL A 137 12.32 -20.43 1.28
N CYS A 138 11.12 -20.24 1.81
CA CYS A 138 10.21 -19.18 1.39
C CYS A 138 10.19 -17.98 2.34
N SER A 139 11.00 -17.98 3.40
CA SER A 139 11.08 -16.83 4.30
C SER A 139 11.71 -15.62 3.58
N PRO A 140 11.02 -14.47 3.53
CA PRO A 140 11.56 -13.27 2.92
C PRO A 140 12.73 -12.70 3.74
N PRO A 141 13.64 -11.93 3.13
CA PRO A 141 14.71 -11.27 3.87
C PRO A 141 14.16 -10.20 4.82
N GLY A 142 14.83 -10.00 5.96
CA GLY A 142 14.44 -9.02 6.99
C GLY A 142 14.28 -9.64 8.37
N GLU A 143 13.98 -8.83 9.39
CA GLU A 143 13.47 -9.34 10.68
C GLU A 143 11.94 -9.51 10.60
N ASP A 144 11.34 -10.37 11.44
CA ASP A 144 9.89 -10.63 11.46
C ASP A 144 9.03 -9.37 11.63
N LYS A 145 9.58 -8.35 12.29
CA LYS A 145 8.92 -7.05 12.51
C LYS A 145 8.89 -6.15 11.26
N ASP A 146 9.70 -6.47 10.25
CA ASP A 146 9.82 -5.73 8.99
C ASP A 146 8.95 -6.37 7.88
N PHE A 147 8.03 -7.25 8.26
CA PHE A 147 7.22 -8.02 7.33
C PHE A 147 6.09 -7.18 6.71
N ASP A 148 6.33 -6.67 5.50
CA ASP A 148 5.37 -5.87 4.72
C ASP A 148 4.55 -6.69 3.71
N MET A 149 3.62 -6.02 3.03
CA MET A 149 2.73 -6.63 2.04
C MET A 149 3.49 -7.22 0.84
N ALA A 150 4.60 -6.60 0.43
CA ALA A 150 5.41 -7.08 -0.67
C ALA A 150 6.15 -8.38 -0.29
N LYS A 151 6.67 -8.46 0.94
CA LYS A 151 7.28 -9.68 1.49
C LYS A 151 6.28 -10.82 1.63
N LEU A 152 5.07 -10.53 2.12
CA LEU A 152 4.00 -11.52 2.20
C LEU A 152 3.60 -12.05 0.83
N SER A 153 3.48 -11.17 -0.17
CA SER A 153 3.20 -11.54 -1.56
C SER A 153 4.28 -12.49 -2.13
N ALA A 154 5.56 -12.17 -1.89
CA ALA A 154 6.68 -13.01 -2.30
C ALA A 154 6.67 -14.39 -1.62
N GLN A 155 6.33 -14.45 -0.34
CA GLN A 155 6.22 -15.73 0.38
C GLN A 155 5.09 -16.59 -0.19
N ILE A 156 3.90 -16.02 -0.43
CA ILE A 156 2.77 -16.74 -1.03
C ILE A 156 3.15 -17.30 -2.41
N GLU A 157 3.81 -16.50 -3.26
CA GLU A 157 4.29 -16.95 -4.57
C GLU A 157 5.26 -18.13 -4.44
N CYS A 158 6.21 -18.06 -3.50
CA CYS A 158 7.18 -19.13 -3.28
C CYS A 158 6.49 -20.44 -2.89
N TYR A 159 5.53 -20.39 -1.96
CA TYR A 159 4.73 -21.56 -1.58
C TYR A 159 3.95 -22.13 -2.77
N ALA A 160 3.38 -21.27 -3.62
CA ALA A 160 2.68 -21.72 -4.83
C ALA A 160 3.60 -22.52 -5.77
N ARG A 161 4.84 -22.06 -5.96
CA ARG A 161 5.86 -22.79 -6.73
C ARG A 161 6.17 -24.14 -6.09
N PHE A 162 6.37 -24.17 -4.78
CA PHE A 162 6.65 -25.40 -4.03
C PHE A 162 5.52 -26.44 -4.13
N VAL A 163 4.25 -26.01 -4.13
CA VAL A 163 3.12 -26.91 -4.38
C VAL A 163 3.25 -27.60 -5.74
N THR A 164 3.67 -26.87 -6.78
CA THR A 164 3.80 -27.43 -8.14
C THR A 164 5.03 -28.36 -8.29
N PHE A 165 6.13 -28.08 -7.59
CA PHE A 165 7.26 -29.01 -7.52
C PHE A 165 6.87 -30.32 -6.83
N LYS A 166 6.11 -30.25 -5.73
CA LYS A 166 5.59 -31.43 -5.05
C LYS A 166 4.58 -32.20 -5.91
N GLN A 167 3.80 -31.50 -6.75
CA GLN A 167 2.92 -32.15 -7.73
C GLN A 167 3.72 -32.94 -8.78
N ASP A 168 4.87 -32.44 -9.22
CA ASP A 168 5.75 -33.18 -10.13
C ASP A 168 6.31 -34.45 -9.46
N MET A 169 6.75 -34.37 -8.20
CA MET A 169 7.18 -35.55 -7.43
C MET A 169 6.08 -36.61 -7.34
N ILE A 170 4.84 -36.20 -7.01
CA ILE A 170 3.67 -37.10 -6.99
C ILE A 170 3.45 -37.76 -8.35
N ASN A 171 3.57 -36.98 -9.44
CA ASN A 171 3.39 -37.49 -10.80
C ASN A 171 4.49 -38.51 -11.18
N GLU A 172 5.70 -38.38 -10.63
CA GLU A 172 6.82 -39.33 -10.79
C GLU A 172 6.59 -40.60 -9.95
N ASP A 173 6.24 -40.47 -8.67
CA ASP A 173 5.98 -41.62 -7.78
C ASP A 173 4.83 -42.51 -8.28
N ILE A 174 3.81 -41.92 -8.88
CA ILE A 174 2.71 -42.66 -9.54
C ILE A 174 3.23 -43.46 -10.74
N LYS A 175 4.14 -42.90 -11.55
CA LYS A 175 4.74 -43.60 -12.70
C LYS A 175 5.63 -44.76 -12.23
N ASP A 176 6.38 -44.54 -11.15
CA ASP A 176 7.33 -45.50 -10.60
C ASP A 176 6.69 -46.53 -9.64
N ARG A 177 5.37 -46.44 -9.42
CA ARG A 177 4.56 -47.34 -8.58
C ARG A 177 5.02 -47.42 -7.12
N LYS A 178 5.60 -46.35 -6.56
CA LYS A 178 6.07 -46.31 -5.18
C LYS A 178 4.95 -45.90 -4.21
N ALA A 179 4.13 -46.87 -3.81
CA ALA A 179 2.95 -46.60 -2.97
C ALA A 179 3.27 -46.00 -1.58
N GLY A 180 4.43 -46.32 -0.99
CA GLY A 180 4.83 -45.80 0.33
C GLY A 180 5.21 -44.31 0.31
N GLU A 181 6.04 -43.90 -0.66
CA GLU A 181 6.50 -42.52 -0.82
C GLU A 181 5.38 -41.57 -1.30
N LEU A 182 4.38 -42.12 -2.00
CA LEU A 182 3.25 -41.36 -2.52
C LEU A 182 2.37 -40.70 -1.44
N PHE A 183 2.12 -41.39 -0.32
CA PHE A 183 1.29 -40.82 0.76
C PHE A 183 1.98 -39.66 1.46
N ASP A 184 3.28 -39.78 1.73
CA ASP A 184 4.10 -38.72 2.32
C ASP A 184 4.18 -37.50 1.38
N ALA A 185 4.33 -37.73 0.07
CA ALA A 185 4.33 -36.67 -0.94
C ALA A 185 2.97 -35.94 -1.02
N LEU A 186 1.86 -36.69 -0.99
CA LEU A 186 0.50 -36.14 -0.97
C LEU A 186 0.23 -35.30 0.28
N GLU A 187 0.58 -35.80 1.46
CA GLU A 187 0.43 -35.07 2.72
C GLU A 187 1.28 -33.80 2.71
N SER A 188 2.55 -33.93 2.30
CA SER A 188 3.49 -32.81 2.20
C SER A 188 3.01 -31.73 1.23
N LYS A 189 2.42 -32.11 0.09
CA LYS A 189 1.78 -31.16 -0.84
C LYS A 189 0.58 -30.48 -0.18
N SER A 190 -0.30 -31.25 0.45
CA SER A 190 -1.51 -30.74 1.08
C SER A 190 -1.18 -29.68 2.13
N ARG A 191 -0.20 -29.95 3.00
CA ARG A 191 0.26 -29.00 4.02
C ARG A 191 0.79 -27.70 3.42
N THR A 192 1.61 -27.78 2.36
CA THR A 192 2.12 -26.56 1.69
C THR A 192 1.01 -25.77 0.99
N GLU A 193 0.04 -26.45 0.39
CA GLU A 193 -1.14 -25.81 -0.20
C GLU A 193 -2.00 -25.11 0.86
N GLU A 194 -2.16 -25.71 2.05
CA GLU A 194 -2.83 -25.11 3.18
C GLU A 194 -2.09 -23.88 3.70
N SER A 195 -0.77 -23.96 3.91
CA SER A 195 0.05 -22.80 4.30
C SER A 195 -0.04 -21.65 3.30
N ALA A 196 -0.06 -21.93 1.99
CA ALA A 196 -0.24 -20.91 0.97
C ALA A 196 -1.59 -20.17 1.11
N LYS A 197 -2.66 -20.93 1.38
CA LYS A 197 -4.01 -20.37 1.61
C LYS A 197 -4.08 -19.56 2.90
N GLU A 198 -3.44 -20.04 3.97
CA GLU A 198 -3.34 -19.31 5.24
C GLU A 198 -2.60 -17.98 5.09
N LEU A 199 -1.50 -17.98 4.33
CA LEU A 199 -0.76 -16.74 4.00
C LEU A 199 -1.61 -15.77 3.17
N LEU A 200 -2.41 -16.25 2.22
CA LEU A 200 -3.35 -15.39 1.48
C LEU A 200 -4.44 -14.80 2.40
N GLN A 201 -4.96 -15.59 3.35
CA GLN A 201 -5.88 -15.06 4.37
C GLN A 201 -5.19 -14.04 5.28
N HIS A 202 -3.91 -14.24 5.59
CA HIS A 202 -3.11 -13.29 6.34
C HIS A 202 -2.94 -11.99 5.53
N TYR A 203 -2.72 -12.08 4.22
CA TYR A 203 -2.63 -10.93 3.33
C TYR A 203 -3.93 -10.10 3.34
N ASP A 204 -5.09 -10.76 3.23
CA ASP A 204 -6.39 -10.09 3.31
C ASP A 204 -6.61 -9.39 4.66
N LYS A 205 -6.37 -10.10 5.76
CA LYS A 205 -6.47 -9.53 7.12
C LYS A 205 -5.53 -8.33 7.30
N SER A 206 -4.29 -8.45 6.85
CA SER A 206 -3.30 -7.37 6.91
C SER A 206 -3.75 -6.19 6.06
N THR A 207 -4.29 -6.43 4.84
CA THR A 207 -4.82 -5.40 3.95
C THR A 207 -5.94 -4.61 4.63
N VAL A 208 -6.96 -5.31 5.15
CA VAL A 208 -8.07 -4.66 5.87
C VAL A 208 -7.57 -3.87 7.08
N SER A 209 -6.66 -4.46 7.85
CA SER A 209 -6.06 -3.83 9.03
C SER A 209 -5.29 -2.55 8.68
N TYR A 210 -4.50 -2.60 7.60
CA TYR A 210 -3.75 -1.46 7.07
C TYR A 210 -4.68 -0.34 6.58
N LEU A 211 -5.68 -0.67 5.76
CA LEU A 211 -6.63 0.31 5.23
C LEU A 211 -7.44 0.99 6.35
N ARG A 212 -7.80 0.26 7.41
CA ARG A 212 -8.43 0.86 8.60
C ARG A 212 -7.53 1.85 9.31
N ARG A 213 -6.22 1.55 9.43
CA ARG A 213 -5.24 2.49 10.00
C ARG A 213 -5.06 3.71 9.11
N LEU A 214 -5.08 3.53 7.78
CA LEU A 214 -4.96 4.61 6.81
C LEU A 214 -6.19 5.54 6.84
N ASP A 215 -7.39 4.98 6.91
CA ASP A 215 -8.64 5.73 7.08
C ASP A 215 -8.68 6.52 8.39
N ALA A 216 -8.23 5.90 9.50
CA ALA A 216 -8.12 6.59 10.78
C ALA A 216 -7.12 7.77 10.71
N ALA A 217 -5.99 7.58 10.03
CA ALA A 217 -5.02 8.66 9.80
C ALA A 217 -5.61 9.77 8.92
N LEU A 218 -6.33 9.42 7.86
CA LEU A 218 -7.01 10.37 6.97
C LEU A 218 -8.08 11.18 7.72
N THR A 219 -8.85 10.54 8.60
CA THR A 219 -9.81 11.21 9.49
C THR A 219 -9.09 12.21 10.41
N ASN A 220 -7.95 11.83 10.98
CA ASN A 220 -7.15 12.71 11.86
C ASN A 220 -6.53 13.90 11.12
N LEU A 221 -6.26 13.78 9.82
CA LEU A 221 -5.83 14.91 8.98
C LEU A 221 -6.97 15.91 8.74
N GLY A 222 -8.23 15.52 8.98
CA GLY A 222 -9.41 16.38 8.87
C GLY A 222 -10.28 16.08 7.65
N ALA A 223 -10.15 14.91 7.03
CA ALA A 223 -11.10 14.47 6.02
C ALA A 223 -12.48 14.20 6.66
N ALA A 224 -13.54 14.76 6.08
CA ALA A 224 -14.90 14.59 6.58
C ALA A 224 -15.38 13.14 6.41
N LYS A 225 -15.92 12.53 7.46
CA LYS A 225 -16.65 11.26 7.33
C LYS A 225 -17.95 11.53 6.57
N VAL A 226 -18.20 10.77 5.51
CA VAL A 226 -19.54 10.74 4.90
C VAL A 226 -20.47 10.09 5.92
N PRO A 227 -21.51 10.78 6.42
CA PRO A 227 -22.49 10.15 7.28
C PRO A 227 -23.20 9.05 6.49
N ALA A 228 -23.22 7.84 7.04
CA ALA A 228 -24.01 6.74 6.48
C ALA A 228 -25.47 7.21 6.39
N ILE A 229 -26.02 7.23 5.17
CA ILE A 229 -27.45 7.49 4.96
C ILE A 229 -28.19 6.37 5.71
N PRO A 230 -29.01 6.68 6.73
CA PRO A 230 -29.85 5.66 7.33
C PRO A 230 -30.77 5.17 6.23
N ASN A 231 -30.69 3.88 5.90
CA ASN A 231 -31.73 3.25 5.11
C ASN A 231 -33.00 3.32 5.96
N GLY A 232 -33.90 4.23 5.58
CA GLY A 232 -35.23 4.33 6.15
C GLY A 232 -35.95 3.02 5.88
N SER A 233 -36.13 2.23 6.94
CA SER A 233 -37.11 1.16 7.05
C SER A 233 -38.48 1.74 7.37
#